data_AF-A0A520YEW7-F1
#
_entry.id   AF-A0A520YEW7-F1
#
_cell.length_a   1.000
_cell.length_b   1.000
_cell.length_c   1.000
_cell.angle_alpha   90.00
_cell.angle_beta   90.00
_cell.angle_gamma   90.00
#
_symmetry.space_group_name_H-M   'P 1'
#
loop_
_entity.id
_entity.type
_entity.pdbx_description
1 polymer ?
#
loop_
_entity_poly.entity_id
_entity_poly.type
_entity_poly.pdbx_seq_one_letter_code
_entity_poly.pdbx_strand_id
1 'polypeptide(L)'
;MAAKSVTSLERDVIDEARGLREQVLNMSLLIAVVVGGAAFVRTVIDSVDRGAWMVLAGAVAMYAGALVLLLMKRLPYAVRALGFLALLWIVGVLALLAVGYLGAPILILAGQSVLASVLFGRRVTLIALGLNLIALLVVGAALSTGLTTVETLAFYEPTVFMNWLRITAIFAVFCGIAVVSVDVITNHLNQSLKDQAELIENLRGAMQLRDAAETQRRNAEKRLRESQQMPKV
;
A
#
# COMPACT_ATOMS: atom_id res chain seq x y z
N MET A 1 10.52 22.56 28.01
CA MET A 1 10.89 21.15 27.75
C MET A 1 9.76 20.39 27.01
N ALA A 2 8.49 20.56 27.38
CA ALA A 2 7.33 19.89 26.73
C ALA A 2 7.14 20.18 25.22
N ALA A 3 7.45 21.39 24.72
CA ALA A 3 7.32 21.69 23.29
C ALA A 3 8.32 20.93 22.40
N LYS A 4 9.46 20.51 22.95
CA LYS A 4 10.48 19.72 22.24
C LYS A 4 10.11 18.23 22.15
N SER A 5 9.31 17.72 23.09
CA SER A 5 8.88 16.31 23.08
C SER A 5 7.66 16.07 22.19
N VAL A 6 6.77 17.06 22.05
CA VAL A 6 5.62 16.96 21.14
C VAL A 6 6.08 16.96 19.67
N THR A 7 7.06 17.80 19.34
CA THR A 7 7.61 17.91 17.98
C THR A 7 8.47 16.71 17.56
N SER A 8 9.06 15.97 18.50
CA SER A 8 9.75 14.70 18.20
C SER A 8 8.76 13.57 17.92
N LEU A 9 7.71 13.46 18.74
CA LEU A 9 6.66 12.44 18.57
C LEU A 9 5.94 12.58 17.22
N GLU A 10 5.61 13.80 16.81
CA GLU A 10 4.96 14.05 15.52
C GLU A 10 5.86 13.66 14.34
N ARG A 11 7.18 13.85 14.46
CA ARG A 11 8.17 13.46 13.44
C ARG A 11 8.30 11.95 13.36
N ASP A 12 8.36 11.26 14.49
CA ASP A 12 8.47 9.80 14.56
C ASP A 12 7.26 9.11 13.89
N VAL A 13 6.04 9.60 14.14
CA VAL A 13 4.81 9.08 13.52
C VAL A 13 4.80 9.27 11.99
N ILE A 14 5.29 10.42 11.50
CA ILE A 14 5.36 10.70 10.06
C ILE A 14 6.39 9.79 9.38
N ASP A 15 7.54 9.58 10.01
CA ASP A 15 8.61 8.73 9.48
C ASP A 15 8.20 7.24 9.50
N GLU A 16 7.52 6.80 10.55
CA GLU A 16 6.95 5.45 10.66
C GLU A 16 5.88 5.20 9.58
N ALA A 17 4.94 6.12 9.40
CA ALA A 17 3.94 6.04 8.34
C ALA A 17 4.55 6.03 6.93
N ARG A 18 5.67 6.75 6.73
CA ARG A 18 6.41 6.75 5.46
C ARG A 18 7.12 5.41 5.23
N GLY A 19 7.73 4.83 6.28
CA GLY A 19 8.36 3.52 6.23
C GLY A 19 7.36 2.41 5.86
N LEU A 20 6.17 2.44 6.47
CA LEU A 20 5.08 1.49 6.16
C LEU A 20 4.67 1.54 4.69
N ARG A 21 4.46 2.76 4.17
CA ARG A 21 4.08 2.96 2.76
C ARG A 21 5.15 2.47 1.80
N GLU A 22 6.42 2.70 2.13
CA GLU A 22 7.54 2.21 1.31
C GLU A 22 7.67 0.68 1.34
N GLN A 23 7.40 0.07 2.50
CA GLN A 23 7.34 -1.39 2.63
C GLN A 23 6.22 -1.98 1.75
N VAL A 24 5.01 -1.40 1.80
CA VAL A 24 3.89 -1.84 0.95
C VAL A 24 4.23 -1.68 -0.53
N LEU A 25 4.82 -0.55 -0.93
CA LEU A 25 5.23 -0.34 -2.33
C LEU A 25 6.23 -1.41 -2.79
N ASN A 26 7.26 -1.67 -1.99
CA ASN A 26 8.30 -2.65 -2.34
C ASN A 26 7.74 -4.08 -2.39
N MET A 27 6.90 -4.48 -1.43
CA MET A 27 6.20 -5.77 -1.46
C MET A 27 5.28 -5.89 -2.68
N SER A 28 4.55 -4.82 -3.02
CA SER A 28 3.66 -4.80 -4.17
C SER A 28 4.41 -4.97 -5.48
N LEU A 29 5.53 -4.26 -5.65
CA LEU A 29 6.41 -4.39 -6.81
C LEU A 29 7.02 -5.80 -6.89
N LEU A 30 7.43 -6.38 -5.75
CA LEU A 30 7.98 -7.74 -5.72
C LEU A 30 6.93 -8.78 -6.11
N ILE A 31 5.71 -8.69 -5.57
CA ILE A 31 4.59 -9.57 -5.96
C ILE A 31 4.26 -9.41 -7.44
N ALA A 32 4.21 -8.17 -7.93
CA ALA A 32 3.95 -7.88 -9.35
C ALA A 32 5.03 -8.49 -10.27
N VAL A 33 6.30 -8.45 -9.89
CA VAL A 33 7.40 -9.01 -10.70
C VAL A 33 7.45 -10.54 -10.61
N VAL A 34 7.30 -11.12 -9.41
CA VAL A 34 7.41 -12.57 -9.18
C VAL A 34 6.16 -13.30 -9.67
N VAL A 35 4.99 -12.92 -9.17
CA VAL A 35 3.72 -13.59 -9.50
C VAL A 35 3.22 -13.13 -10.86
N GLY A 36 3.36 -11.83 -11.16
CA GLY A 36 2.97 -11.29 -12.47
C GLY A 36 3.88 -11.74 -13.63
N GLY A 37 5.08 -12.25 -13.34
CA GLY A 37 5.97 -12.83 -14.35
C GLY A 37 5.32 -14.00 -15.11
N ALA A 38 4.59 -14.87 -14.41
CA ALA A 38 3.88 -15.99 -15.05
C ALA A 38 2.77 -15.49 -16.00
N ALA A 39 1.98 -14.50 -15.56
CA ALA A 39 0.95 -13.87 -16.39
C ALA A 39 1.56 -13.15 -17.60
N PHE A 40 2.70 -12.48 -17.40
CA PHE A 40 3.44 -11.77 -18.44
C PHE A 40 3.93 -12.72 -19.52
N VAL A 41 4.62 -13.80 -19.17
CA VAL A 41 5.14 -14.78 -20.14
C VAL A 41 4.02 -15.33 -21.02
N ARG A 42 2.89 -15.72 -20.40
CA ARG A 42 1.74 -16.23 -21.16
C ARG A 42 1.14 -15.18 -22.09
N THR A 43 1.03 -13.94 -21.62
CA THR A 43 0.50 -12.81 -22.39
C THR A 43 1.38 -12.51 -23.59
N VAL A 44 2.71 -12.52 -23.43
CA VAL A 44 3.67 -12.33 -24.53
C VAL A 44 3.49 -13.40 -25.60
N ILE A 45 3.43 -14.68 -25.22
CA ILE A 45 3.23 -15.79 -26.16
C ILE A 45 1.93 -15.59 -26.95
N ASP A 46 0.81 -15.36 -26.26
CA ASP A 46 -0.48 -15.14 -26.95
C ASP A 46 -0.48 -13.90 -27.85
N SER A 47 0.17 -12.82 -27.44
CA SER A 47 0.20 -11.59 -28.23
C SER A 47 1.06 -11.73 -29.48
N VAL A 48 2.15 -12.51 -29.42
CA VAL A 48 2.98 -12.81 -30.60
C VAL A 48 2.23 -13.73 -31.56
N ASP A 49 1.62 -14.81 -31.06
CA ASP A 49 0.90 -15.77 -31.89
C ASP A 49 -0.30 -15.15 -32.62
N ARG A 50 -0.95 -14.15 -32.00
CA ARG A 50 -2.14 -13.48 -32.51
C ARG A 50 -1.86 -12.14 -33.20
N GLY A 51 -0.58 -11.72 -33.27
CA GLY A 51 -0.20 -10.43 -33.86
C GLY A 51 -0.73 -9.20 -33.10
N ALA A 52 -1.08 -9.34 -31.82
CA ALA A 52 -1.67 -8.27 -31.01
C ALA A 52 -0.58 -7.37 -30.41
N TRP A 53 0.06 -6.57 -31.27
CA TRP A 53 1.19 -5.71 -30.90
C TRP A 53 0.90 -4.71 -29.78
N MET A 54 -0.34 -4.20 -29.69
CA MET A 54 -0.75 -3.28 -28.63
C MET A 54 -0.77 -3.95 -27.26
N VAL A 55 -1.26 -5.20 -27.18
CA VAL A 55 -1.27 -5.99 -25.94
C VAL A 55 0.16 -6.37 -25.55
N LEU A 56 0.98 -6.76 -26.53
CA LEU A 56 2.40 -7.07 -26.31
C LEU A 56 3.14 -5.86 -25.73
N ALA A 57 3.00 -4.69 -26.37
CA ALA A 57 3.64 -3.46 -25.93
C ALA A 57 3.19 -3.07 -24.51
N GLY A 58 1.90 -3.17 -24.20
CA GLY A 58 1.37 -2.91 -22.86
C GLY A 58 1.92 -3.87 -21.80
N ALA A 59 1.97 -5.17 -22.11
CA ALA A 59 2.52 -6.17 -21.20
C ALA A 59 4.02 -5.95 -20.93
N VAL A 60 4.81 -5.67 -21.97
CA VAL A 60 6.24 -5.39 -21.86
C VAL A 60 6.48 -4.11 -21.08
N ALA A 61 5.73 -3.04 -21.38
CA ALA A 61 5.82 -1.77 -20.65
C ALA A 61 5.50 -1.96 -19.16
N MET A 62 4.45 -2.72 -18.83
CA MET A 62 4.08 -3.01 -17.44
C MET A 62 5.18 -3.76 -16.69
N TYR A 63 5.68 -4.84 -17.29
CA TYR A 63 6.66 -5.70 -16.63
C TYR A 63 8.03 -5.00 -16.50
N ALA A 64 8.50 -4.38 -17.58
CA ALA A 64 9.74 -3.61 -17.57
C ALA A 64 9.65 -2.40 -16.64
N GLY A 65 8.53 -1.67 -16.64
CA GLY A 65 8.31 -0.54 -15.75
C GLY A 65 8.31 -0.96 -14.27
N ALA A 66 7.63 -2.05 -13.93
CA ALA A 66 7.65 -2.60 -12.56
C ALA A 66 9.06 -3.03 -12.15
N LEU A 67 9.81 -3.69 -13.04
CA LEU A 67 11.18 -4.12 -12.78
C LEU A 67 12.13 -2.92 -12.59
N VAL A 68 12.04 -1.90 -13.44
CA VAL A 68 12.83 -0.67 -13.33
C VAL A 68 12.52 0.05 -12.01
N LEU A 69 11.24 0.19 -11.64
CA LEU A 69 10.83 0.82 -10.37
C LEU A 69 11.27 0.01 -9.13
N LEU A 70 11.39 -1.32 -9.26
CA LEU A 70 11.89 -2.19 -8.21
C LEU A 70 13.43 -2.05 -8.05
N LEU A 71 14.16 -1.96 -9.16
CA LEU A 71 15.63 -1.85 -9.17
C LEU A 71 16.12 -0.43 -8.83
N MET A 72 15.40 0.62 -9.22
CA MET A 72 15.75 2.01 -8.97
C MET A 72 15.41 2.46 -7.55
N LYS A 73 16.01 1.83 -6.54
CA LYS A 73 15.84 2.17 -5.12
C LYS A 73 16.33 3.56 -4.73
N ARG A 74 17.12 4.22 -5.59
CA ARG A 74 17.63 5.59 -5.37
C ARG A 74 16.59 6.68 -5.64
N LEU A 75 15.47 6.36 -6.28
CA LEU A 75 14.43 7.34 -6.56
C LEU A 75 13.61 7.65 -5.29
N PRO A 76 13.17 8.91 -5.09
CA PRO A 76 12.34 9.25 -3.96
C PRO A 76 11.01 8.49 -4.01
N TYR A 77 10.52 8.07 -2.83
CA TYR A 77 9.28 7.31 -2.66
C TYR A 77 8.12 7.86 -3.51
N ALA A 78 7.89 9.18 -3.48
CA ALA A 78 6.79 9.80 -4.20
C ALA A 78 6.84 9.55 -5.72
N VAL A 79 8.03 9.58 -6.32
CA VAL A 79 8.23 9.34 -7.76
C VAL A 79 8.01 7.85 -8.08
N ARG A 80 8.52 6.94 -7.23
CA ARG A 80 8.33 5.50 -7.44
C ARG A 80 6.86 5.11 -7.32
N ALA A 81 6.17 5.61 -6.29
CA ALA A 81 4.77 5.34 -6.05
C ALA A 81 3.86 5.95 -7.15
N LEU A 82 4.10 7.20 -7.56
CA LEU A 82 3.37 7.81 -8.68
C LEU A 82 3.65 7.07 -9.99
N GLY A 83 4.91 6.73 -10.26
CA GLY A 83 5.29 5.97 -11.45
C GLY A 83 4.60 4.61 -11.51
N PHE A 84 4.51 3.91 -10.38
CA PHE A 84 3.80 2.63 -10.31
C PHE A 84 2.29 2.78 -10.57
N LEU A 85 1.65 3.77 -9.94
CA LEU A 85 0.23 4.05 -10.16
C LEU A 85 -0.06 4.48 -11.60
N ALA A 86 0.78 5.33 -12.18
CA ALA A 86 0.66 5.78 -13.55
C ALA A 86 0.84 4.62 -14.54
N LEU A 87 1.81 3.72 -14.27
CA LEU A 87 2.03 2.54 -15.08
C LEU A 87 0.80 1.62 -15.09
N LEU A 88 0.23 1.34 -13.91
CA LEU A 88 -1.00 0.55 -13.80
C LEU A 88 -2.18 1.21 -14.53
N TRP A 89 -2.31 2.53 -14.43
CA TRP A 89 -3.37 3.27 -15.11
C TRP A 89 -3.23 3.20 -16.63
N ILE A 90 -2.05 3.53 -17.17
CA ILE A 90 -1.77 3.50 -18.61
C ILE A 90 -2.02 2.09 -19.16
N VAL A 91 -1.46 1.07 -18.51
CA VAL A 91 -1.60 -0.31 -18.98
C VAL A 91 -3.05 -0.79 -18.84
N GLY A 92 -3.73 -0.43 -17.76
CA GLY A 92 -5.15 -0.76 -17.56
C GLY A 92 -6.03 -0.17 -18.66
N VAL A 93 -5.83 1.09 -19.03
CA VAL A 93 -6.58 1.76 -20.12
C VAL A 93 -6.23 1.17 -21.48
N LEU A 94 -4.94 0.93 -21.77
CA LEU A 94 -4.53 0.29 -23.03
C LEU A 94 -5.11 -1.11 -23.16
N ALA A 95 -5.12 -1.89 -22.08
CA ALA A 95 -5.70 -3.23 -22.06
C ALA A 95 -7.23 -3.19 -22.20
N LEU A 96 -7.90 -2.17 -21.64
CA LEU A 96 -9.33 -1.94 -21.81
C LEU A 96 -9.70 -1.64 -23.27
N LEU A 97 -8.86 -0.88 -23.98
CA LEU A 97 -9.02 -0.61 -25.41
C LEU A 97 -8.72 -1.85 -26.27
N ALA A 98 -7.74 -2.66 -25.88
CA ALA A 98 -7.29 -3.79 -26.68
C ALA A 98 -8.13 -5.06 -26.49
N VAL A 99 -8.66 -5.30 -25.29
CA VAL A 99 -9.37 -6.55 -24.94
C VAL A 99 -10.71 -6.30 -24.22
N GLY A 100 -11.13 -5.04 -24.08
CA GLY A 100 -12.43 -4.68 -23.54
C GLY A 100 -12.52 -4.79 -22.02
N TYR A 101 -13.74 -4.84 -21.51
CA TYR A 101 -14.01 -4.86 -20.06
C TYR A 101 -13.82 -6.24 -19.41
N LEU A 102 -13.53 -7.29 -20.19
CA LEU A 102 -13.42 -8.66 -19.68
C LEU A 102 -12.01 -8.93 -19.12
N GLY A 103 -11.96 -9.53 -17.94
CA GLY A 103 -10.72 -10.06 -17.36
C GLY A 103 -9.83 -9.02 -16.68
N ALA A 104 -8.58 -8.91 -17.13
CA ALA A 104 -7.51 -8.18 -16.47
C ALA A 104 -7.67 -6.65 -16.34
N PRO A 105 -8.20 -5.90 -17.33
CA PRO A 105 -8.17 -4.44 -17.31
C PRO A 105 -8.90 -3.83 -16.11
N ILE A 106 -10.09 -4.35 -15.79
CA ILE A 106 -10.87 -3.89 -14.62
C ILE A 106 -10.12 -4.16 -13.32
N LEU A 107 -9.51 -5.35 -13.19
CA LEU A 107 -8.74 -5.72 -11.99
C LEU A 107 -7.51 -4.82 -11.82
N ILE A 108 -6.82 -4.48 -12.90
CA ILE A 108 -5.67 -3.57 -12.88
C ILE A 108 -6.10 -2.19 -12.40
N LEU A 109 -7.16 -1.61 -12.97
CA LEU A 109 -7.66 -0.29 -12.59
C LEU A 109 -8.21 -0.28 -11.15
N ALA A 110 -8.92 -1.32 -10.74
CA ALA A 110 -9.39 -1.48 -9.37
C ALA A 110 -8.22 -1.59 -8.37
N GLY A 111 -7.23 -2.42 -8.69
CA GLY A 111 -6.01 -2.56 -7.89
C GLY A 111 -5.22 -1.26 -7.79
N GLN A 112 -5.17 -0.48 -8.87
CA GLN A 112 -4.57 0.85 -8.89
C GLN A 112 -5.28 1.81 -7.91
N SER A 113 -6.61 1.82 -7.86
CA SER A 113 -7.37 2.62 -6.88
C SER A 113 -7.06 2.21 -5.44
N VAL A 114 -6.99 0.90 -5.17
CA VAL A 114 -6.66 0.37 -3.84
C VAL A 114 -5.24 0.81 -3.44
N LEU A 115 -4.26 0.60 -4.30
CA LEU A 115 -2.88 1.04 -4.06
C LEU A 115 -2.77 2.55 -3.86
N ALA A 116 -3.53 3.36 -4.60
CA ALA A 116 -3.55 4.81 -4.41
C ALA A 116 -4.00 5.19 -2.99
N SER A 117 -4.94 4.44 -2.40
CA SER A 117 -5.37 4.64 -1.01
C SER A 117 -4.29 4.38 0.02
N VAL A 118 -3.50 3.35 -0.20
CA VAL A 118 -2.44 2.95 0.71
C VAL A 118 -1.24 3.91 0.60
N LEU A 119 -0.89 4.29 -0.63
CA LEU A 119 0.35 5.02 -0.92
C LEU A 119 0.23 6.54 -0.68
N PHE A 120 -0.92 7.15 -0.96
CA PHE A 120 -1.09 8.61 -0.93
C PHE A 120 -2.29 9.10 -0.11
N GLY A 121 -3.16 8.19 0.34
CA GLY A 121 -4.34 8.52 1.13
C GLY A 121 -5.54 9.03 0.31
N ARG A 122 -6.60 9.41 1.03
CA ARG A 122 -7.97 9.57 0.49
C ARG A 122 -8.10 10.50 -0.71
N ARG A 123 -7.41 11.65 -0.72
CA ARG A 123 -7.57 12.63 -1.82
C ARG A 123 -7.11 12.05 -3.16
N VAL A 124 -5.96 11.39 -3.15
CA VAL A 124 -5.39 10.76 -4.36
C VAL A 124 -6.20 9.53 -4.76
N THR A 125 -6.73 8.76 -3.80
CA THR A 125 -7.67 7.66 -4.09
C THR A 125 -8.89 8.12 -4.86
N LEU A 126 -9.53 9.21 -4.43
CA LEU A 126 -10.75 9.70 -5.06
C LEU A 126 -10.46 10.22 -6.48
N ILE A 127 -9.31 10.87 -6.68
CA ILE A 127 -8.86 11.29 -8.01
C ILE A 127 -8.60 10.08 -8.91
N ALA A 128 -7.87 9.08 -8.42
CA ALA A 128 -7.58 7.84 -9.16
C ALA A 128 -8.87 7.08 -9.52
N LEU A 129 -9.78 6.94 -8.57
CA LEU A 129 -11.08 6.30 -8.80
C LEU A 129 -11.90 7.07 -9.83
N GLY A 130 -11.97 8.40 -9.72
CA GLY A 130 -12.65 9.24 -10.70
C GLY A 130 -12.06 9.08 -12.11
N LEU A 131 -10.73 9.10 -12.23
CA LEU A 131 -10.02 8.83 -13.49
C LEU A 131 -10.35 7.45 -14.06
N ASN A 132 -10.41 6.42 -13.22
CA ASN A 132 -10.75 5.06 -13.64
C ASN A 132 -12.21 4.95 -14.13
N LEU A 133 -13.15 5.59 -13.43
CA LEU A 133 -14.55 5.64 -13.84
C LEU A 133 -14.73 6.39 -15.17
N ILE A 134 -14.07 7.54 -15.33
CA ILE A 134 -14.08 8.28 -16.58
C ILE A 134 -13.48 7.43 -17.70
N ALA A 135 -12.35 6.78 -17.48
CA ALA A 135 -11.73 5.91 -18.48
C ALA A 135 -12.66 4.76 -18.90
N LEU A 136 -13.34 4.12 -17.95
CA LEU A 136 -14.33 3.07 -18.23
C LEU A 136 -15.49 3.60 -19.07
N LEU A 137 -16.02 4.78 -18.75
CA LEU A 137 -17.13 5.38 -19.50
C LEU A 137 -16.70 5.83 -20.90
N VAL A 138 -15.54 6.46 -21.04
CA VAL A 138 -15.02 6.93 -22.33
C VAL A 138 -14.70 5.76 -23.24
N VAL A 139 -13.99 4.74 -22.74
CA VAL A 139 -13.68 3.54 -23.53
C VAL A 139 -14.96 2.77 -23.83
N GLY A 140 -15.86 2.61 -22.86
CA GLY A 140 -17.17 1.98 -23.06
C GLY A 140 -17.98 2.66 -24.16
N ALA A 141 -18.04 3.99 -24.17
CA ALA A 141 -18.70 4.77 -25.22
C ALA A 141 -18.00 4.63 -26.59
N ALA A 142 -16.67 4.64 -26.63
CA ALA A 142 -15.90 4.45 -27.86
C ALA A 142 -16.14 3.06 -28.49
N LEU A 143 -16.22 2.03 -27.65
CA LEU A 143 -16.52 0.66 -28.09
C LEU A 143 -17.98 0.50 -28.51
N SER A 144 -18.93 1.07 -27.77
CA SER A 144 -20.37 0.96 -28.07
C SER A 144 -20.78 1.70 -29.35
N THR A 145 -20.07 2.77 -29.69
CA THR A 145 -20.29 3.56 -30.91
C THR A 145 -19.60 2.97 -32.14
N GLY A 146 -18.83 1.88 -31.97
CA GLY A 146 -18.08 1.25 -33.06
C GLY A 146 -16.87 2.07 -33.53
N LEU A 147 -16.45 3.09 -32.77
CA LEU A 147 -15.23 3.85 -33.04
C LEU A 147 -13.97 2.96 -32.97
N THR A 148 -14.04 1.87 -32.21
CA THR A 148 -12.97 0.88 -32.07
C THR A 148 -13.59 -0.51 -31.90
N THR A 149 -13.03 -1.51 -32.57
CA THR A 149 -13.44 -2.92 -32.46
C THR A 149 -12.44 -3.68 -31.60
N VAL A 150 -12.94 -4.64 -30.81
CA VAL A 150 -12.15 -5.41 -29.86
C VAL A 150 -12.30 -6.90 -30.15
N GLU A 151 -11.19 -7.61 -30.24
CA GLU A 151 -11.17 -9.08 -30.36
C GLU A 151 -11.17 -9.73 -28.96
N THR A 152 -12.29 -9.61 -28.25
CA THR A 152 -12.44 -10.11 -26.86
C THR A 152 -12.34 -11.63 -26.74
N LEU A 153 -12.96 -12.36 -27.67
CA LEU A 153 -13.08 -13.83 -27.65
C LEU A 153 -11.74 -14.55 -27.85
N ALA A 154 -10.79 -13.91 -28.54
CA ALA A 154 -9.48 -14.49 -28.80
C ALA A 154 -8.68 -14.69 -27.49
N PHE A 155 -8.67 -13.70 -26.59
CA PHE A 155 -7.81 -13.71 -25.41
C PHE A 155 -8.44 -14.34 -24.16
N TYR A 156 -9.77 -14.45 -24.10
CA TYR A 156 -10.48 -14.90 -22.90
C TYR A 156 -11.45 -16.05 -23.16
N GLU A 157 -11.13 -16.94 -24.10
CA GLU A 157 -11.93 -18.14 -24.34
C GLU A 157 -11.95 -19.03 -23.07
N PRO A 158 -13.12 -19.25 -22.45
CA PRO A 158 -13.21 -19.93 -21.15
C PRO A 158 -13.01 -21.46 -21.25
N THR A 159 -13.01 -22.02 -22.45
CA THR A 159 -12.80 -23.44 -22.72
C THR A 159 -11.32 -23.85 -22.60
N VAL A 160 -10.40 -22.88 -22.66
CA VAL A 160 -8.95 -23.13 -22.66
C VAL A 160 -8.38 -22.98 -21.25
N PHE A 161 -7.90 -24.08 -20.66
CA PHE A 161 -7.33 -24.10 -19.30
C PHE A 161 -6.20 -23.07 -19.09
N MET A 162 -5.35 -22.83 -20.10
CA MET A 162 -4.27 -21.84 -19.99
C MET A 162 -4.78 -20.40 -19.79
N ASN A 163 -5.99 -20.09 -20.25
CA ASN A 163 -6.60 -18.78 -20.01
C ASN A 163 -7.02 -18.62 -18.55
N TRP A 164 -7.47 -19.71 -17.90
CA TRP A 164 -7.76 -19.73 -16.47
C TRP A 164 -6.50 -19.47 -15.64
N LEU A 165 -5.39 -20.14 -15.97
CA LEU A 165 -4.13 -19.94 -15.25
C LEU A 165 -3.66 -18.48 -15.31
N ARG A 166 -3.80 -17.82 -16.47
CA ARG A 166 -3.51 -16.39 -16.63
C ARG A 166 -4.42 -15.53 -15.74
N ILE A 167 -5.73 -15.73 -15.78
CA ILE A 167 -6.68 -14.94 -14.97
C ILE A 167 -6.39 -15.14 -13.48
N THR A 168 -6.15 -16.38 -13.05
CA THR A 168 -5.78 -16.71 -11.67
C THR A 168 -4.48 -16.02 -11.25
N ALA A 169 -3.46 -15.99 -12.11
CA ALA A 169 -2.21 -15.30 -11.81
C ALA A 169 -2.41 -13.78 -11.66
N ILE A 170 -3.18 -13.16 -12.56
CA ILE A 170 -3.50 -11.72 -12.49
C ILE A 170 -4.31 -11.41 -11.23
N PHE A 171 -5.32 -12.23 -10.94
CA PHE A 171 -6.11 -12.13 -9.72
C PHE A 171 -5.22 -12.26 -8.47
N ALA A 172 -4.33 -13.25 -8.43
CA ALA A 172 -3.41 -13.46 -7.31
C ALA A 172 -2.47 -12.27 -7.08
N VAL A 173 -2.01 -11.59 -8.15
CA VAL A 173 -1.22 -10.36 -8.03
C VAL A 173 -2.03 -9.27 -7.34
N PHE A 174 -3.21 -8.92 -7.87
CA PHE A 174 -3.96 -7.77 -7.36
C PHE A 174 -4.60 -8.04 -6.00
N CYS A 175 -5.17 -9.23 -5.80
CA CYS A 175 -5.67 -9.62 -4.49
C CYS A 175 -4.53 -9.81 -3.47
N GLY A 176 -3.39 -10.38 -3.88
CA GLY A 176 -2.22 -10.51 -3.01
C GLY A 176 -1.70 -9.15 -2.56
N ILE A 177 -1.60 -8.18 -3.48
CA ILE A 177 -1.24 -6.79 -3.15
C ILE A 177 -2.24 -6.18 -2.17
N ALA A 178 -3.55 -6.34 -2.42
CA ALA A 178 -4.58 -5.80 -1.54
C ALA A 178 -4.53 -6.42 -0.14
N VAL A 179 -4.40 -7.75 -0.05
CA VAL A 179 -4.29 -8.48 1.22
C VAL A 179 -3.05 -8.06 1.98
N VAL A 180 -1.87 -8.04 1.34
CA VAL A 180 -0.62 -7.60 1.98
C VAL A 180 -0.71 -6.15 2.44
N SER A 181 -1.35 -5.28 1.66
CA SER A 181 -1.54 -3.89 2.06
C SER A 181 -2.38 -3.77 3.33
N VAL A 182 -3.48 -4.50 3.41
CA VAL A 182 -4.34 -4.52 4.61
C VAL A 182 -3.60 -5.13 5.78
N ASP A 183 -2.95 -6.28 5.58
CA ASP A 183 -2.21 -6.99 6.63
C ASP A 183 -1.10 -6.12 7.25
N VAL A 184 -0.28 -5.48 6.41
CA VAL A 184 0.79 -4.58 6.86
C VAL A 184 0.22 -3.42 7.68
N ILE A 185 -0.89 -2.81 7.25
CA ILE A 185 -1.53 -1.72 7.99
C ILE A 185 -2.11 -2.22 9.31
N THR A 186 -2.86 -3.32 9.30
CA THR A 186 -3.54 -3.84 10.50
C THR A 186 -2.55 -4.35 11.55
N ASN A 187 -1.51 -5.08 11.13
CA ASN A 187 -0.48 -5.58 12.04
C ASN A 187 0.27 -4.43 12.69
N HIS A 188 0.58 -3.38 11.93
CA HIS A 188 1.28 -2.23 12.46
C HIS A 188 0.39 -1.41 13.41
N LEU A 189 -0.88 -1.18 13.08
CA LEU A 189 -1.84 -0.56 14.00
C LEU A 189 -1.95 -1.34 15.32
N ASN A 190 -2.03 -2.67 15.24
CA ASN A 190 -2.08 -3.52 16.43
C ASN A 190 -0.79 -3.43 17.26
N GLN A 191 0.37 -3.33 16.62
CA GLN A 191 1.65 -3.12 17.31
C GLN A 191 1.69 -1.75 17.99
N SER A 192 1.40 -0.66 17.26
CA SER A 192 1.40 0.69 17.83
C SER A 192 0.42 0.82 19.00
N LEU A 193 -0.73 0.16 18.95
CA LEU A 193 -1.69 0.13 20.07
C LEU A 193 -1.13 -0.61 21.30
N LYS A 194 -0.39 -1.71 21.09
CA LYS A 194 0.28 -2.43 22.19
C LYS A 194 1.39 -1.60 22.82
N ASP A 195 2.22 -0.97 21.99
CA ASP A 195 3.34 -0.14 22.47
C ASP A 195 2.82 1.07 23.27
N GLN A 196 1.71 1.68 22.82
CA GLN A 196 1.03 2.73 23.58
C GLN A 196 0.47 2.24 24.91
N ALA A 197 -0.12 1.04 24.95
CA ALA A 197 -0.64 0.44 26.18
C ALA A 197 0.50 0.18 27.20
N GLU A 198 1.62 -0.37 26.73
CA GLU A 198 2.81 -0.62 27.55
C GLU A 198 3.43 0.69 28.06
N LEU A 199 3.50 1.73 27.23
CA LEU A 199 4.00 3.03 27.64
C LEU A 199 3.12 3.68 28.72
N ILE A 200 1.79 3.57 28.60
CA ILE A 200 0.85 4.05 29.62
C ILE A 200 1.03 3.29 30.93
N GLU A 201 1.23 1.97 30.86
CA GLU A 201 1.48 1.14 32.04
C GLU A 201 2.80 1.52 32.74
N ASN A 202 3.88 1.68 31.97
CA ASN A 202 5.18 2.12 32.47
C ASN A 202 5.12 3.52 33.10
N LEU A 203 4.39 4.46 32.48
CA LEU A 203 4.18 5.80 33.04
C LEU A 203 3.39 5.76 34.35
N ARG A 204 2.37 4.90 34.44
CA ARG A 204 1.62 4.68 35.69
C ARG A 204 2.51 4.12 36.79
N GLY A 205 3.34 3.12 36.48
CA GLY A 205 4.31 2.55 37.42
C GLY A 205 5.32 3.60 37.93
N ALA A 206 5.86 4.42 37.02
CA ALA A 206 6.79 5.49 37.38
C ALA A 206 6.13 6.57 38.27
N MET A 207 4.88 6.94 37.99
CA MET A 207 4.14 7.88 38.84
C MET A 207 3.91 7.31 40.25
N GLN A 208 3.52 6.04 40.37
CA GLN A 208 3.32 5.38 41.67
C GLN A 208 4.62 5.32 42.49
N LEU A 209 5.73 4.98 41.86
CA LEU A 209 7.05 4.97 42.51
C LEU A 209 7.44 6.37 43.01
N ARG A 210 7.15 7.40 42.21
CA ARG A 210 7.43 8.80 42.59
C ARG A 210 6.57 9.25 43.77
N ASP A 211 5.27 8.93 43.76
CA ASP A 211 4.36 9.27 44.87
C ASP A 211 4.77 8.55 46.16
N ALA A 212 5.19 7.28 46.08
CA ALA A 212 5.71 6.53 47.22
C ALA A 212 6.99 7.18 47.78
N ALA A 213 7.92 7.59 46.91
CA ALA A 213 9.15 8.27 47.31
C ALA A 213 8.87 9.64 47.95
N GLU A 214 7.96 10.45 47.39
CA GLU A 214 7.55 11.73 47.97
C GLU A 214 6.91 11.53 49.36
N THR A 215 6.08 10.50 49.51
CA THR A 215 5.44 10.16 50.80
C THR A 215 6.48 9.76 51.84
N GLN A 216 7.45 8.92 51.45
CA GLN A 216 8.54 8.51 52.34
C GLN A 216 9.41 9.71 52.76
N ARG A 217 9.71 10.62 51.83
CA ARG A 217 10.45 11.86 52.12
C ARG A 217 9.71 12.74 53.13
N ARG A 218 8.42 12.97 52.92
CA ARG A 218 7.57 13.73 53.86
C ARG A 218 7.55 13.10 55.26
N ASN A 219 7.47 11.78 55.33
CA ASN A 219 7.46 11.08 56.62
C ASN A 219 8.82 11.18 57.34
N ALA A 220 9.92 11.09 56.61
CA ALA A 220 11.26 11.31 57.18
C ALA A 220 11.45 12.75 57.68
N GLU A 221 11.00 13.75 56.91
CA GLU A 221 11.03 15.16 57.31
C GLU A 221 10.20 15.42 58.58
N LYS A 222 9.02 14.79 58.72
CA LYS A 222 8.20 14.87 59.94
C LYS A 222 8.93 14.30 61.16
N ARG A 223 9.52 13.10 61.04
CA ARG A 223 10.27 12.45 62.13
C ARG A 223 11.47 13.30 62.59
N LEU A 224 12.19 13.92 61.65
CA LEU A 224 13.28 14.83 61.97
C LEU A 224 12.77 16.06 62.76
N ARG A 225 11.67 16.67 62.33
CA ARG A 225 11.06 17.80 63.06
C ARG A 225 10.61 17.42 64.46
N GLU A 226 9.98 16.26 64.62
CA GLU A 226 9.57 15.73 65.93
C GLU A 226 10.78 15.50 66.85
N SER A 227 11.88 14.95 66.33
CA SER A 227 13.11 14.74 67.09
C SER A 227 13.81 16.04 67.52
N GLN A 228 13.67 17.11 66.75
CA GLN A 228 14.22 18.43 67.08
C GLN A 228 13.39 19.20 68.11
N GLN A 229 12.10 18.88 68.26
CA GLN A 229 11.20 19.50 69.22
C GLN A 229 11.21 18.83 70.60
N MET A 230 11.81 17.64 70.74
CA MET A 230 12.02 17.03 72.06
C MET A 230 13.11 17.80 72.82
N PRO A 231 12.82 18.39 73.99
CA PRO A 231 13.83 19.07 74.79
C PRO A 231 14.89 18.05 75.24
N LYS A 232 16.17 18.42 75.13
CA LYS A 232 17.26 17.67 75.77
C LYS A 232 17.06 17.78 77.28
N VAL A 233 16.58 16.70 77.89
CA VAL A 233 16.48 16.51 79.34
C VAL A 233 17.87 16.32 79.94
#